data_AF-A0AA35XBE7-F1
#
_entry.id   AF-A0AA35XBE7-F1
#
_cell.length_a   1.000
_cell.length_b   1.000
_cell.length_c   1.000
_cell.angle_alpha   90.00
_cell.angle_beta   90.00
_cell.angle_gamma   90.00
#
_symmetry.space_group_name_H-M   'P 1'
#
loop_
_entity.id
_entity.type
_entity.pdbx_description
1 polymer ?
#
loop_
_entity_poly.entity_id
_entity_poly.type
_entity_poly.pdbx_seq_one_letter_code
_entity_poly.pdbx_strand_id
1 'polypeptide(L)'
;MSQDMVDEGDLSLILHSLPQSEELYSSSFTSSRSRLLTVLSPGREQMPDSFREKLLDLERSYDAVLLEPCPAGKKVSGELALKRCRASSNAIVSYPSVLLGSKFCLLVPGVRYGTPDFTDAMMTGCIPVVIDDDHVLPFSEVLDWTRASIRVWQGLWEEGMSRLRDLPDKKVFEMREQVLYLYRRYFFSMATIVNTVLDIVNERVFPSAVHGYEHWNNPPYNPTLTDRMQYDL
;
A
#
# COMPACT_ATOMS: atom_id res chain seq x y z
N MET A 1 39.53 8.16 19.97
CA MET A 1 39.21 7.37 18.77
C MET A 1 37.80 6.87 18.97
N SER A 2 36.84 7.65 18.48
CA SER A 2 35.42 7.37 18.60
C SER A 2 35.07 6.17 17.73
N GLN A 3 34.47 5.15 18.33
CA GLN A 3 33.70 4.17 17.61
C GLN A 3 32.37 4.82 17.26
N ASP A 4 32.26 5.31 16.02
CA ASP A 4 30.98 5.55 15.38
C ASP A 4 30.36 4.17 15.14
N MET A 5 29.62 3.72 16.14
CA MET A 5 28.68 2.63 16.02
C MET A 5 27.55 3.16 15.14
N VAL A 6 27.51 2.68 13.91
CA VAL A 6 26.47 2.98 12.93
C VAL A 6 25.13 2.72 13.60
N ASP A 7 24.44 3.81 13.90
CA ASP A 7 23.04 3.84 14.30
C ASP A 7 22.26 3.33 13.07
N GLU A 8 22.12 2.01 12.94
CA GLU A 8 21.13 1.41 12.05
C GLU A 8 19.76 1.78 12.60
N GLY A 9 19.34 3.00 12.25
CA GLY A 9 17.99 3.47 12.37
C GLY A 9 17.11 2.58 11.50
N ASP A 10 16.66 1.48 12.08
CA ASP A 10 15.55 0.67 11.61
C ASP A 10 14.29 1.56 11.60
N LEU A 11 14.20 2.40 10.56
CA LEU A 11 13.13 3.35 10.28
C LEU A 11 11.88 2.66 9.71
N SER A 12 11.62 1.41 10.09
CA SER A 12 10.45 0.64 9.68
C SER A 12 9.54 0.32 10.87
N LEU A 13 9.16 1.34 11.65
CA LEU A 13 7.96 1.24 12.49
C LEU A 13 6.74 1.14 11.57
N ILE A 14 6.31 -0.10 11.34
CA ILE A 14 5.13 -0.48 10.55
C ILE A 14 3.90 0.20 11.17
N LEU A 15 3.01 0.82 10.38
CA LEU A 15 1.78 1.41 10.95
C LEU A 15 0.98 0.41 11.79
N HIS A 16 1.07 -0.89 11.47
CA HIS A 16 0.43 -2.00 12.20
C HIS A 16 0.92 -2.16 13.63
N SER A 17 2.16 -1.76 13.92
CA SER A 17 2.74 -1.81 15.26
C SER A 17 2.23 -0.70 16.18
N LEU A 18 1.49 0.26 15.64
CA LEU A 18 0.95 1.39 16.40
C LEU A 18 -0.33 1.00 17.14
N PRO A 19 -0.56 1.51 18.36
CA PRO A 19 -1.79 1.28 19.13
C PRO A 19 -3.08 1.66 18.38
N GLN A 20 -2.98 2.57 17.40
CA GLN A 20 -4.09 3.13 16.63
C GLN A 20 -4.34 2.40 15.30
N SER A 21 -3.62 1.31 14.99
CA SER A 21 -3.72 0.61 13.70
C SER A 21 -5.13 0.07 13.41
N GLU A 22 -5.83 -0.43 14.43
CA GLU A 22 -7.23 -0.89 14.31
C GLU A 22 -8.23 0.25 14.06
N GLU A 23 -8.00 1.42 14.65
CA GLU A 23 -8.83 2.61 14.41
C GLU A 23 -8.59 3.14 12.98
N LEU A 24 -7.34 3.14 12.51
CA LEU A 24 -6.97 3.48 11.14
C LEU A 24 -7.59 2.51 10.14
N TYR A 25 -7.50 1.20 10.40
CA TYR A 25 -8.14 0.17 9.58
C TYR A 25 -9.67 0.35 9.56
N SER A 26 -10.31 0.65 10.69
CA SER A 26 -11.76 0.88 10.74
C SER A 26 -12.16 2.15 9.95
N SER A 27 -11.38 3.22 10.08
CA SER A 27 -11.58 4.48 9.35
C SER A 27 -11.42 4.31 7.84
N SER A 28 -10.69 3.29 7.40
CA SER A 28 -10.49 2.98 5.99
C SER A 28 -11.76 2.52 5.26
N PHE A 29 -12.86 2.20 5.94
CA PHE A 29 -14.14 1.88 5.30
C PHE A 29 -15.00 3.13 5.04
N THR A 30 -14.92 4.12 5.92
CA THR A 30 -15.76 5.33 5.87
C THR A 30 -15.03 6.54 5.29
N SER A 31 -13.71 6.46 5.10
CA SER A 31 -12.90 7.57 4.59
C SER A 31 -13.33 8.01 3.17
N SER A 32 -13.65 9.31 3.07
CA SER A 32 -13.86 10.02 1.80
C SER A 32 -12.50 10.34 1.17
N ARG A 33 -12.30 9.87 -0.07
CA ARG A 33 -11.03 10.01 -0.80
C ARG A 33 -11.19 11.01 -1.92
N SER A 34 -10.75 12.24 -1.67
CA SER A 34 -10.68 13.26 -2.71
C SER A 34 -9.42 13.14 -3.56
N ARG A 35 -8.31 12.62 -2.99
CA ARG A 35 -7.02 12.57 -3.67
C ARG A 35 -6.93 11.37 -4.61
N LEU A 36 -6.48 11.62 -5.84
CA LEU A 36 -6.27 10.55 -6.81
C LEU A 36 -5.13 9.62 -6.40
N LEU A 37 -3.94 10.18 -6.14
CA LEU A 37 -2.70 9.38 -6.06
C LEU A 37 -1.80 9.83 -4.90
N THR A 38 -1.17 8.89 -4.22
CA THR A 38 -0.01 9.17 -3.36
C THR A 38 1.15 8.33 -3.84
N VAL A 39 2.31 8.96 -4.01
CA VAL A 39 3.54 8.28 -4.37
C VAL A 39 4.39 8.09 -3.13
N LEU A 40 4.71 6.84 -2.83
CA LEU A 40 5.55 6.46 -1.71
C LEU A 40 6.97 6.27 -2.24
N SER A 41 7.85 7.20 -1.88
CA SER A 41 9.25 7.17 -2.27
C SER A 41 10.11 6.73 -1.08
N PRO A 42 10.97 5.70 -1.26
CA PRO A 42 11.88 5.24 -0.21
C PRO A 42 13.00 6.26 0.10
N GLY A 43 13.16 7.30 -0.72
CA GLY A 43 14.16 8.36 -0.54
C GLY A 43 15.02 8.59 -1.77
N ARG A 44 15.68 9.76 -1.81
CA ARG A 44 16.41 10.28 -2.98
C ARG A 44 17.60 9.43 -3.41
N GLU A 45 18.18 8.63 -2.52
CA GLU A 45 19.41 7.86 -2.76
C GLU A 45 19.17 6.53 -3.48
N GLN A 46 17.93 6.06 -3.57
CA GLN A 46 17.59 4.72 -4.10
C GLN A 46 16.94 4.76 -5.49
N MET A 47 16.98 5.91 -6.18
CA MET A 47 16.19 6.15 -7.39
C MET A 47 16.95 7.01 -8.40
N PRO A 48 16.93 6.66 -9.70
CA PRO A 48 17.51 7.51 -10.73
C PRO A 48 16.84 8.88 -10.78
N ASP A 49 17.63 9.96 -10.94
CA ASP A 49 17.11 11.34 -11.02
C ASP A 49 16.07 11.51 -12.13
N SER A 50 16.26 10.83 -13.27
CA SER A 50 15.32 10.86 -14.39
C SER A 50 13.94 10.28 -14.04
N PHE A 51 13.90 9.27 -13.17
CA PHE A 51 12.65 8.70 -12.70
C PHE A 51 12.01 9.59 -11.62
N ARG A 52 12.84 10.16 -10.73
CA ARG A 52 12.39 11.13 -9.73
C ARG A 52 11.70 12.34 -10.37
N GLU A 53 12.25 12.88 -11.46
CA GLU A 53 11.62 14.00 -12.18
C GLU A 53 10.22 13.63 -12.70
N LYS A 54 10.01 12.40 -13.20
CA LYS A 54 8.66 11.93 -13.56
C LYS A 54 7.70 11.91 -12.37
N LEU A 55 8.17 11.54 -11.17
CA LEU A 55 7.34 11.58 -9.96
C LEU A 55 7.00 13.01 -9.53
N LEU A 56 7.94 13.95 -9.70
CA LEU A 56 7.69 15.37 -9.44
C LEU A 56 6.74 15.98 -10.48
N ASP A 57 6.80 15.53 -11.73
CA ASP A 57 5.83 15.89 -12.76
C ASP A 57 4.43 15.36 -12.41
N LEU A 58 4.32 14.14 -11.86
CA LEU A 58 3.04 13.65 -11.34
C LEU A 58 2.46 14.53 -10.24
N GLU A 59 3.26 14.90 -9.24
CA GLU A 59 2.78 15.79 -8.16
C GLU A 59 2.29 17.15 -8.70
N ARG A 60 2.83 17.62 -9.83
CA ARG A 60 2.42 18.88 -10.47
C ARG A 60 1.21 18.75 -11.39
N SER A 61 1.06 17.63 -12.08
CA SER A 61 0.08 17.45 -13.16
C SER A 61 -1.14 16.60 -12.78
N TYR A 62 -1.04 15.83 -11.69
CA TYR A 62 -2.11 15.03 -11.12
C TYR A 62 -2.46 15.56 -9.74
N ASP A 63 -3.66 15.24 -9.25
CA ASP A 63 -3.98 15.38 -7.83
C ASP A 63 -3.23 14.30 -7.02
N ALA A 64 -1.91 14.48 -6.99
CA ALA A 64 -0.94 13.55 -6.45
C ALA A 64 -0.10 14.20 -5.37
N VAL A 65 0.40 13.38 -4.44
CA VAL A 65 1.34 13.81 -3.41
C VAL A 65 2.52 12.86 -3.40
N LEU A 66 3.74 13.39 -3.57
CA LEU A 66 4.96 12.62 -3.44
C LEU A 66 5.48 12.73 -2.01
N LEU A 67 5.52 11.60 -1.30
CA LEU A 67 5.98 11.50 0.08
C LEU A 67 7.38 10.91 0.14
N GLU A 68 8.25 11.59 0.89
CA GLU A 68 9.64 11.20 1.09
C GLU A 68 10.00 11.25 2.58
N PRO A 69 11.11 10.61 2.99
CA PRO A 69 11.73 10.88 4.28
C PRO A 69 12.00 12.39 4.45
N CYS A 70 11.74 12.92 5.65
CA CYS A 70 12.02 14.32 5.93
C CYS A 70 13.53 14.57 6.05
N PRO A 71 14.06 15.71 5.55
CA PRO A 71 15.48 16.04 5.68
C PRO A 71 15.96 16.09 7.13
N ALA A 72 17.20 15.63 7.36
CA ALA A 72 17.85 15.67 8.67
C ALA A 72 17.89 17.11 9.22
N GLY A 73 17.57 17.28 10.51
CA GLY A 73 17.56 18.58 11.19
C GLY A 73 16.19 19.24 11.32
N LYS A 74 15.14 18.75 10.64
CA LYS A 74 13.76 19.09 11.01
C LYS A 74 13.39 18.37 12.31
N LYS A 75 13.17 19.12 13.39
CA LYS A 75 12.60 18.57 14.63
C LYS A 75 11.18 18.09 14.35
N VAL A 76 11.04 16.80 14.10
CA VAL A 76 9.75 16.13 14.03
C VAL A 76 9.34 15.81 15.46
N SER A 77 8.38 16.54 16.04
CA SER A 77 7.82 16.17 17.36
C SER A 77 6.80 15.03 17.20
N GLY A 78 6.77 14.06 18.12
CA GLY A 78 5.90 12.88 18.04
C GLY A 78 6.57 11.66 17.39
N GLU A 79 5.82 10.59 17.19
CA GLU A 79 6.32 9.33 16.60
C GLU A 79 6.82 9.59 15.16
N LEU A 80 8.14 9.58 14.98
CA LEU A 80 8.82 9.90 13.71
C LEU A 80 8.33 9.03 12.54
N ALA A 81 7.88 7.81 12.84
CA ALA A 81 7.31 6.84 11.91
C ALA A 81 6.07 7.33 11.15
N LEU A 82 5.30 8.25 11.76
CA LEU A 82 4.01 8.71 11.25
C LEU A 82 4.11 9.94 10.35
N LYS A 83 5.31 10.47 10.15
CA LYS A 83 5.50 11.76 9.48
C LYS A 83 6.40 11.59 8.28
N ARG A 84 5.90 12.07 7.14
CA ARG A 84 6.64 12.16 5.88
C ARG A 84 6.68 13.61 5.43
N CYS A 85 7.55 13.90 4.47
CA CYS A 85 7.65 15.22 3.87
C CYS A 85 7.18 15.17 2.42
N ARG A 86 6.45 16.21 2.01
CA ARG A 86 6.13 16.42 0.61
C ARG A 86 7.40 16.77 -0.17
N ALA A 87 7.65 16.11 -1.30
CA ALA A 87 8.86 16.36 -2.09
C ALA A 87 8.96 17.81 -2.59
N SER A 88 7.87 18.38 -3.10
CA SER A 88 7.85 19.75 -3.65
C SER A 88 8.08 20.86 -2.63
N SER A 89 7.55 20.73 -1.41
CA SER A 89 7.53 21.83 -0.42
C SER A 89 8.28 21.54 0.88
N ASN A 90 8.75 20.30 1.06
CA ASN A 90 9.25 19.78 2.34
C ASN A 90 8.24 19.93 3.50
N ALA A 91 6.95 20.16 3.23
CA ALA A 91 5.95 20.26 4.27
C ALA A 91 5.77 18.91 4.97
N ILE A 92 5.79 18.93 6.31
CA ILE A 92 5.56 17.73 7.12
C ILE A 92 4.08 17.39 7.05
N VAL A 93 3.77 16.13 6.74
CA VAL A 93 2.42 15.61 6.65
C VAL A 93 2.26 14.34 7.47
N SER A 94 1.03 14.09 7.94
CA SER A 94 0.66 12.83 8.59
C SER A 94 0.53 11.75 7.53
N TYR A 95 1.41 10.75 7.58
CA TYR A 95 1.46 9.67 6.61
C TYR A 95 0.15 8.86 6.55
N PRO A 96 -0.42 8.36 7.67
CA PRO A 96 -1.70 7.65 7.63
C PRO A 96 -2.84 8.49 7.07
N SER A 97 -2.90 9.78 7.43
CA SER A 97 -3.95 10.68 6.97
C SER A 97 -3.87 10.91 5.47
N VAL A 98 -2.65 11.01 4.92
CA VAL A 98 -2.45 11.11 3.47
C VAL A 98 -2.93 9.82 2.80
N LEU A 99 -2.50 8.65 3.28
CA LEU A 99 -2.93 7.37 2.70
C LEU A 99 -4.45 7.17 2.76
N LEU A 100 -5.10 7.48 3.90
CA LEU A 100 -6.55 7.37 4.07
C LEU A 100 -7.33 8.26 3.09
N GLY A 101 -6.75 9.39 2.68
CA GLY A 101 -7.36 10.32 1.73
C GLY A 101 -7.10 9.99 0.24
N SER A 102 -6.30 8.98 -0.09
CA SER A 102 -5.84 8.69 -1.46
C SER A 102 -6.48 7.46 -2.07
N LYS A 103 -7.01 7.55 -3.30
CA LYS A 103 -7.58 6.37 -4.01
C LYS A 103 -6.50 5.33 -4.32
N PHE A 104 -5.37 5.78 -4.85
CA PHE A 104 -4.26 4.93 -5.30
C PHE A 104 -2.95 5.27 -4.58
N CYS A 105 -2.15 4.25 -4.31
CA CYS A 105 -0.83 4.38 -3.72
C CYS A 105 0.21 3.80 -4.66
N LEU A 106 0.97 4.68 -5.30
CA LEU A 106 2.03 4.33 -6.21
C LEU A 106 3.25 3.86 -5.44
N LEU A 107 3.59 2.58 -5.62
CA LEU A 107 4.71 1.93 -4.99
C LEU A 107 5.86 1.89 -5.99
N VAL A 108 6.75 2.85 -5.81
CA VAL A 108 7.90 3.03 -6.70
C VAL A 108 8.92 1.92 -6.44
N PRO A 109 9.50 1.33 -7.49
CA PRO A 109 10.54 0.33 -7.35
C PRO A 109 11.74 0.92 -6.58
N GLY A 110 12.10 0.20 -5.53
CA GLY A 110 13.25 0.43 -4.67
C GLY A 110 13.73 -0.92 -4.13
N VAL A 111 14.69 -0.91 -3.21
CA VAL A 111 15.44 -2.14 -2.86
C VAL A 111 14.55 -3.21 -2.22
N ARG A 112 13.35 -2.90 -1.68
CA ARG A 112 12.51 -3.86 -0.96
C ARG A 112 11.01 -3.53 -1.06
N TYR A 113 10.20 -4.39 -1.68
CA TYR A 113 8.73 -4.36 -1.64
C TYR A 113 8.12 -5.14 -0.46
N GLY A 114 8.95 -5.74 0.39
CA GLY A 114 8.58 -6.20 1.74
C GLY A 114 8.60 -5.08 2.78
N THR A 115 8.54 -3.82 2.33
CA THR A 115 8.56 -2.62 3.17
C THR A 115 7.19 -2.31 3.75
N PRO A 116 7.12 -1.59 4.88
CA PRO A 116 5.87 -1.17 5.50
C PRO A 116 4.91 -0.50 4.50
N ASP A 117 5.43 0.26 3.53
CA ASP A 117 4.67 1.02 2.53
C ASP A 117 3.60 0.20 1.76
N PHE A 118 3.90 -1.05 1.37
CA PHE A 118 2.92 -1.92 0.70
C PHE A 118 1.76 -2.27 1.64
N THR A 119 2.09 -2.75 2.84
CA THR A 119 1.08 -3.15 3.84
C THR A 119 0.33 -1.96 4.44
N ASP A 120 0.96 -0.79 4.53
CA ASP A 120 0.36 0.46 4.98
C ASP A 120 -0.69 0.96 3.98
N ALA A 121 -0.36 0.91 2.68
CA ALA A 121 -1.31 1.19 1.62
C ALA A 121 -2.52 0.25 1.72
N MET A 122 -2.28 -1.05 1.91
CA MET A 122 -3.38 -1.99 2.03
C MET A 122 -4.24 -1.78 3.29
N MET A 123 -3.64 -1.60 4.47
CA MET A 123 -4.37 -1.35 5.72
C MET A 123 -5.25 -0.11 5.64
N THR A 124 -4.74 0.92 4.99
CA THR A 124 -5.48 2.17 4.82
C THR A 124 -6.48 2.09 3.68
N GLY A 125 -6.61 0.97 2.95
CA GLY A 125 -7.53 0.82 1.82
C GLY A 125 -7.13 1.63 0.58
N CYS A 126 -5.87 2.06 0.51
CA CYS A 126 -5.30 2.71 -0.66
C CYS A 126 -4.87 1.64 -1.67
N ILE A 127 -5.40 1.68 -2.89
CA ILE A 127 -5.15 0.62 -3.88
C ILE A 127 -3.68 0.68 -4.34
N PRO A 128 -2.88 -0.39 -4.12
CA PRO A 128 -1.49 -0.42 -4.57
C PRO A 128 -1.40 -0.33 -6.11
N VAL A 129 -0.59 0.60 -6.59
CA VAL A 129 -0.18 0.69 -8.00
C VAL A 129 1.30 0.32 -8.05
N VAL A 130 1.60 -0.83 -8.64
CA VAL A 130 2.95 -1.38 -8.73
C VAL A 130 3.54 -1.00 -10.07
N ILE A 131 4.66 -0.26 -10.04
CA ILE A 131 5.41 0.08 -11.24
C ILE A 131 6.61 -0.85 -11.33
N ASP A 132 6.45 -2.03 -11.90
CA ASP A 132 7.60 -2.89 -12.16
C ASP A 132 7.26 -3.88 -13.25
N ASP A 133 8.26 -4.18 -14.07
CA ASP A 133 8.15 -5.13 -15.16
C ASP A 133 8.28 -6.57 -14.60
N ASP A 134 9.14 -6.78 -13.60
CA ASP A 134 9.52 -8.12 -13.12
C ASP A 134 9.13 -8.41 -11.66
N HIS A 135 8.40 -7.51 -10.99
CA HIS A 135 8.04 -7.73 -9.59
C HIS A 135 6.91 -8.74 -9.41
N VAL A 136 7.13 -9.67 -8.48
CA VAL A 136 6.14 -10.64 -8.00
C VAL A 136 5.64 -10.21 -6.64
N LEU A 137 4.33 -9.97 -6.52
CA LEU A 137 3.70 -9.58 -5.26
C LEU A 137 3.68 -10.75 -4.26
N PRO A 138 3.64 -10.48 -2.95
CA PRO A 138 3.58 -11.54 -1.94
C PRO A 138 2.41 -12.50 -2.19
N PHE A 139 2.66 -13.80 -2.01
CA PHE A 139 1.64 -14.85 -2.17
C PHE A 139 0.94 -14.87 -3.56
N SER A 140 1.59 -14.38 -4.63
CA SER A 140 1.01 -14.34 -5.99
C SER A 140 0.61 -15.72 -6.55
N GLU A 141 1.05 -16.81 -5.95
CA GLU A 141 0.63 -18.17 -6.33
C GLU A 141 -0.80 -18.52 -5.91
N VAL A 142 -1.33 -17.85 -4.89
CA VAL A 142 -2.67 -18.10 -4.34
C VAL A 142 -3.56 -16.86 -4.35
N LEU A 143 -2.97 -15.66 -4.29
CA LEU A 143 -3.70 -14.39 -4.30
C LEU A 143 -3.80 -13.80 -5.71
N ASP A 144 -5.02 -13.49 -6.12
CA ASP A 144 -5.34 -12.79 -7.36
C ASP A 144 -5.23 -11.28 -7.18
N TRP A 145 -4.02 -10.80 -7.42
CA TRP A 145 -3.69 -9.38 -7.33
C TRP A 145 -4.39 -8.51 -8.37
N THR A 146 -5.02 -9.07 -9.41
CA THR A 146 -5.79 -8.28 -10.39
C THR A 146 -7.06 -7.66 -9.78
N ARG A 147 -7.51 -8.20 -8.65
CA ARG A 147 -8.67 -7.69 -7.90
C ARG A 147 -8.31 -6.65 -6.86
N ALA A 148 -7.03 -6.53 -6.48
CA ALA A 148 -6.58 -5.70 -5.36
C ALA A 148 -5.44 -4.73 -5.70
N SER A 149 -4.86 -4.79 -6.89
CA SER A 149 -3.76 -3.93 -7.29
C SER A 149 -3.82 -3.59 -8.78
N ILE A 150 -3.09 -2.54 -9.17
CA ILE A 150 -2.92 -2.16 -10.57
C ILE A 150 -1.45 -2.25 -10.91
N ARG A 151 -1.10 -3.02 -11.94
CA ARG A 151 0.26 -3.08 -12.46
C ARG A 151 0.41 -2.09 -13.61
N VAL A 152 1.46 -1.27 -13.57
CA VAL A 152 1.83 -0.33 -14.62
C VAL A 152 3.25 -0.62 -15.05
N TRP A 153 3.44 -0.92 -16.34
CA TRP A 153 4.77 -1.14 -16.91
C TRP A 153 5.51 0.20 -17.02
N GLN A 154 6.83 0.22 -16.77
CA GLN A 154 7.59 1.48 -16.78
C GLN A 154 7.54 2.18 -18.14
N GLY A 155 7.52 1.40 -19.23
CA GLY A 155 7.40 1.91 -20.60
C GLY A 155 6.01 2.46 -20.95
N LEU A 156 4.97 2.13 -20.19
CA LEU A 156 3.58 2.54 -20.41
C LEU A 156 3.10 3.50 -19.33
N TRP A 157 4.01 4.32 -18.80
CA TRP A 157 3.74 5.26 -17.72
C TRP A 157 2.53 6.16 -17.98
N GLU A 158 2.52 6.86 -19.11
CA GLU A 158 1.45 7.82 -19.45
C GLU A 158 0.09 7.14 -19.57
N GLU A 159 0.03 5.99 -20.24
CA GLU A 159 -1.19 5.18 -20.37
C GLU A 159 -1.66 4.68 -19.00
N GLY A 160 -0.74 4.20 -18.17
CA GLY A 160 -1.03 3.73 -16.82
C GLY A 160 -1.64 4.83 -15.96
N MET A 161 -1.06 6.03 -15.97
CA MET A 161 -1.55 7.17 -15.19
C MET A 161 -2.89 7.69 -15.70
N SER A 162 -3.12 7.70 -17.02
CA SER A 162 -4.45 7.99 -17.59
C SER A 162 -5.48 6.96 -17.13
N ARG A 163 -5.14 5.67 -17.19
CA ARG A 163 -6.02 4.57 -16.78
C ARG A 163 -6.42 4.66 -15.31
N LEU A 164 -5.55 5.12 -14.41
CA LEU A 164 -5.91 5.36 -13.01
C LEU A 164 -6.98 6.45 -12.86
N ARG A 165 -6.89 7.51 -13.66
CA ARG A 165 -7.84 8.62 -13.65
C ARG A 165 -9.20 8.21 -14.20
N ASP A 166 -9.19 7.38 -15.24
CA ASP A 166 -10.40 6.95 -15.96
C ASP A 166 -11.05 5.71 -15.34
N LEU A 167 -10.48 5.15 -14.26
CA LEU A 167 -11.02 3.96 -13.62
C LEU A 167 -12.38 4.26 -12.97
N PRO A 168 -13.45 3.53 -13.31
CA PRO A 168 -14.78 3.80 -12.75
C PRO A 168 -14.80 3.69 -11.23
N ASP A 169 -15.50 4.60 -10.56
CA ASP A 169 -15.57 4.62 -9.08
C ASP A 169 -16.10 3.30 -8.49
N LYS A 170 -17.02 2.62 -9.18
CA LYS A 170 -17.47 1.27 -8.80
C LYS A 170 -16.31 0.27 -8.74
N LYS A 171 -15.43 0.29 -9.74
CA LYS A 171 -14.27 -0.59 -9.79
C LYS A 171 -13.25 -0.22 -8.70
N VAL A 172 -13.04 1.08 -8.47
CA VAL A 172 -12.20 1.57 -7.35
C VAL A 172 -12.75 1.06 -6.01
N PHE A 173 -14.06 1.13 -5.81
CA PHE A 173 -14.71 0.64 -4.59
C PHE A 173 -14.50 -0.87 -4.39
N GLU A 174 -14.80 -1.68 -5.40
CA GLU A 174 -14.59 -3.14 -5.37
C GLU A 174 -13.12 -3.50 -5.07
N MET A 175 -12.18 -2.82 -5.70
CA MET A 175 -10.75 -3.05 -5.47
C MET A 175 -10.33 -2.67 -4.06
N ARG A 176 -10.85 -1.57 -3.50
CA ARG A 176 -10.58 -1.16 -2.12
C ARG A 176 -11.11 -2.17 -1.11
N GLU A 177 -12.32 -2.68 -1.30
CA GLU A 177 -12.87 -3.75 -0.43
C GLU A 177 -11.99 -4.99 -0.47
N GLN A 178 -11.56 -5.39 -1.67
CA GLN A 178 -10.65 -6.53 -1.83
C GLN A 178 -9.30 -6.28 -1.13
N VAL A 179 -8.72 -5.08 -1.27
CA VAL A 179 -7.46 -4.69 -0.61
C VAL A 179 -7.57 -4.85 0.90
N LEU A 180 -8.63 -4.31 1.51
CA LEU A 180 -8.85 -4.37 2.96
C LEU A 180 -9.05 -5.81 3.44
N TYR A 181 -9.82 -6.60 2.68
CA TYR A 181 -10.02 -8.01 2.94
C TYR A 181 -8.70 -8.79 2.94
N LEU A 182 -7.90 -8.66 1.87
CA LEU A 182 -6.62 -9.35 1.75
C LEU A 182 -5.65 -8.92 2.86
N TYR A 183 -5.62 -7.63 3.18
CA TYR A 183 -4.82 -7.11 4.28
C TYR A 183 -5.19 -7.79 5.59
N ARG A 184 -6.47 -7.76 5.96
CA ARG A 184 -6.94 -8.32 7.23
C ARG A 184 -6.69 -9.81 7.33
N ARG A 185 -6.85 -10.54 6.23
CA ARG A 185 -6.74 -12.00 6.21
C ARG A 185 -5.30 -12.51 6.15
N TYR A 186 -4.40 -11.81 5.46
CA TYR A 186 -3.06 -12.35 5.15
C TYR A 186 -1.89 -11.49 5.63
N PHE A 187 -2.10 -10.19 5.85
CA PHE A 187 -1.01 -9.23 6.12
C PHE A 187 -1.14 -8.45 7.44
N PHE A 188 -2.21 -8.68 8.21
CA PHE A 188 -2.52 -7.92 9.44
C PHE A 188 -1.42 -8.01 10.52
N SER A 189 -0.72 -9.15 10.60
CA SER A 189 0.34 -9.35 11.59
C SER A 189 1.38 -10.35 11.10
N MET A 190 2.54 -10.38 11.75
CA MET A 190 3.55 -11.41 11.47
C MET A 190 3.00 -12.82 11.68
N ALA A 191 2.17 -13.04 12.70
CA ALA A 191 1.52 -14.34 12.92
C ALA A 191 0.62 -14.73 11.73
N THR A 192 -0.14 -13.77 11.20
CA THR A 192 -0.99 -13.96 10.01
C THR A 192 -0.17 -14.33 8.78
N ILE A 193 0.94 -13.61 8.54
CA ILE A 193 1.86 -13.87 7.42
C ILE A 193 2.48 -15.26 7.55
N VAL A 194 2.98 -15.62 8.74
CA VAL A 194 3.58 -16.94 8.99
C VAL A 194 2.56 -18.06 8.79
N ASN A 195 1.34 -17.92 9.29
CA ASN A 195 0.29 -18.90 9.08
C ASN A 195 -0.06 -19.04 7.59
N THR A 196 -0.13 -17.93 6.85
CA THR A 196 -0.37 -17.94 5.40
C THR A 196 0.73 -18.71 4.66
N VAL A 197 2.00 -18.48 5.01
CA VAL A 197 3.13 -19.23 4.47
C VAL A 197 3.00 -20.72 4.79
N LEU A 198 2.66 -21.07 6.04
CA LEU A 198 2.48 -22.46 6.45
C LEU A 198 1.36 -23.15 5.69
N ASP A 199 0.24 -22.47 5.46
CA ASP A 199 -0.88 -23.00 4.66
C ASP A 199 -0.43 -23.29 3.22
N ILE A 200 0.25 -22.34 2.58
CA ILE A 200 0.80 -22.52 1.22
C ILE A 200 1.81 -23.68 1.17
N VAL A 201 2.72 -23.77 2.15
CA VAL A 201 3.69 -24.86 2.23
C VAL A 201 2.98 -26.20 2.44
N ASN A 202 1.97 -26.23 3.29
CA ASN A 202 1.17 -27.43 3.55
C ASN A 202 0.47 -27.93 2.27
N GLU A 203 -0.11 -27.03 1.47
CA GLU A 203 -0.71 -27.37 0.17
C GLU A 203 0.31 -27.94 -0.83
N ARG A 204 1.55 -27.42 -0.83
CA ARG A 204 2.62 -27.91 -1.69
C ARG A 204 3.14 -29.29 -1.29
N VAL A 205 3.16 -29.59 0.01
CA VAL A 205 3.62 -30.89 0.53
C VAL A 205 2.53 -31.95 0.45
N PHE A 206 1.27 -31.57 0.69
CA PHE A 206 0.14 -32.50 0.76
C PHE A 206 -0.93 -32.16 -0.28
N PRO A 207 -0.99 -32.88 -1.42
CA PRO A 207 -1.97 -32.62 -2.48
C PRO A 207 -3.44 -32.68 -2.03
N SER A 208 -3.74 -33.41 -0.96
CA SER A 208 -5.09 -33.50 -0.40
C SER A 208 -5.51 -32.23 0.38
N ALA A 209 -4.57 -31.35 0.70
CA ALA A 209 -4.83 -30.13 1.47
C ALA A 209 -5.04 -28.88 0.59
N VAL A 210 -4.96 -29.01 -0.74
CA VAL A 210 -5.06 -27.89 -1.68
C VAL A 210 -6.43 -27.22 -1.59
N HIS A 211 -6.43 -25.92 -1.27
CA HIS A 211 -7.65 -25.12 -1.31
C HIS A 211 -7.94 -24.61 -2.72
N GLY A 212 -9.22 -24.34 -3.01
CA GLY A 212 -9.64 -23.72 -4.26
C GLY A 212 -9.40 -22.21 -4.29
N TYR A 213 -9.45 -21.61 -5.49
CA TYR A 213 -9.28 -20.16 -5.71
C TYR A 213 -10.12 -19.29 -4.77
N GLU A 214 -11.38 -19.67 -4.54
CA GLU A 214 -12.32 -18.89 -3.72
C GLU A 214 -11.94 -18.85 -2.24
N HIS A 215 -11.28 -19.90 -1.73
CA HIS A 215 -10.78 -19.90 -0.35
C HIS A 215 -9.81 -18.74 -0.12
N TRP A 216 -8.91 -18.54 -1.09
CA TRP A 216 -7.88 -17.52 -1.03
C TRP A 216 -8.43 -16.12 -1.31
N ASN A 217 -9.33 -16.00 -2.28
CA ASN A 217 -9.66 -14.71 -2.89
C ASN A 217 -11.03 -14.14 -2.53
N ASN A 218 -11.96 -14.92 -1.97
CA ASN A 218 -13.29 -14.41 -1.64
C ASN A 218 -13.45 -14.16 -0.14
N PRO A 219 -13.97 -12.99 0.26
CA PRO A 219 -14.39 -12.80 1.64
C PRO A 219 -15.44 -13.84 2.01
N PRO A 220 -15.43 -14.36 3.25
CA PRO A 220 -16.47 -15.28 3.69
C PRO A 220 -17.83 -14.58 3.54
N TYR A 221 -18.81 -15.33 3.05
CA TYR A 221 -20.16 -14.81 2.90
C TYR A 221 -20.66 -14.29 4.25
N ASN A 222 -20.91 -12.98 4.32
CA ASN A 222 -21.50 -12.35 5.50
C ASN A 222 -22.92 -11.87 5.16
N PRO A 223 -23.97 -12.62 5.58
CA PRO A 223 -25.35 -12.26 5.28
C PRO A 223 -25.77 -10.91 5.86
N THR A 224 -25.08 -10.41 6.89
CA THR A 224 -25.42 -9.12 7.54
C THR A 224 -24.96 -7.87 6.76
N LEU A 225 -24.02 -8.01 5.82
CA LEU A 225 -23.54 -6.92 4.97
C LEU A 225 -24.28 -6.86 3.62
N THR A 226 -24.77 -8.00 3.13
CA THR A 226 -25.48 -8.10 1.85
C THR A 226 -26.82 -7.37 1.87
N ASP A 227 -27.51 -7.35 3.02
CA ASP A 227 -28.76 -6.60 3.21
C ASP A 227 -28.57 -5.07 3.24
N ARG A 228 -27.37 -4.54 3.56
CA ARG A 228 -27.13 -3.08 3.56
C ARG A 228 -26.91 -2.51 2.17
N MET A 229 -26.38 -3.31 1.24
CA MET A 229 -26.10 -2.86 -0.14
C MET A 229 -27.34 -2.90 -1.05
N GLN A 230 -28.45 -3.51 -0.60
CA GLN A 230 -29.65 -3.66 -1.40
C GLN A 230 -30.63 -2.47 -1.28
N TYR A 231 -30.38 -1.52 -0.38
CA TYR A 231 -31.28 -0.38 -0.12
C TYR A 231 -30.71 1.01 -0.42
N ASP A 232 -29.46 1.11 -0.91
CA ASP A 232 -28.81 2.41 -1.22
C ASP A 232 -28.52 2.60 -2.73
N LEU A 233 -29.35 2.05 -3.62
CA LEU A 233 -29.36 2.34 -5.07
C LEU A 233 -30.53 3.25 -5.46
#